data_AF-A0A3D4MIP3-F1
#
_entry.id   AF-A0A3D4MIP3-F1
#
_cell.length_a   1.000
_cell.length_b   1.000
_cell.length_c   1.000
_cell.angle_alpha   90.00
_cell.angle_beta   90.00
_cell.angle_gamma   90.00
#
_symmetry.space_group_name_H-M   'P 1'
#
loop_
_entity.id
_entity.type
_entity.pdbx_description
1 polymer ?
#
loop_
_entity_poly.entity_id
_entity_poly.type
_entity_poly.pdbx_seq_one_letter_code
_entity_poly.pdbx_strand_id
1 'polypeptide(L)'
;MTSNMTWIKKRLRALGHFAVDNTAATAIIFAMSMPMFIAAAGVAVDLAQAYNIKTRLGNAVDKAALAAGSTTGSLSDIEAQVHRFIDANYQDDRLGETYDVEVSFGDGTVRVTANARVPTTFMRILGHDYVDVHQETIVKRELAGVEVALVLDVTGSMAGNNISALKTASTNFLNIMFSRISDPEYLKVAIVPFSMSVSVGQPGTAFVDWPTSDAYKTASSIVYNSGTTGTSTDWRGCILERASPLDTRDDATPNWGMYRYPRTCSQYNSNGTCRTYSNNNPNNGCTVSRVVPLTNSQSTLQSSINGLTASGNTYINVGLVWGWRVLSPTAPFTEGSEYDDPDWSKTIVLMTDGDNQPISTYSAYGAGSSLSASQLNTKMMTVCQNAKDAGVTIYTITFQSGISNSTRNLFRQCATDESKYFDAPSNQDLITAFENIANQLSQLHIVK
;
A
#
# COMPACT_ATOMS: atom_id res chain seq x y z
N MET A 1 -89.77 -32.43 29.85
CA MET A 1 -89.43 -31.03 29.50
C MET A 1 -89.23 -30.09 30.70
N THR A 2 -89.37 -30.53 31.96
CA THR A 2 -89.32 -29.65 33.14
C THR A 2 -87.95 -29.55 33.86
N SER A 3 -87.00 -30.47 33.58
CA SER A 3 -85.68 -30.52 34.23
C SER A 3 -84.66 -29.51 33.66
N ASN A 4 -84.70 -29.20 32.36
CA ASN A 4 -83.77 -28.25 31.74
C ASN A 4 -84.04 -26.79 32.12
N MET A 5 -85.26 -26.47 32.55
CA MET A 5 -85.67 -25.10 32.83
C MET A 5 -85.23 -24.60 34.22
N THR A 6 -84.93 -25.50 35.16
CA THR A 6 -84.42 -25.15 36.50
C THR A 6 -82.90 -24.89 36.50
N TRP A 7 -82.13 -25.58 35.66
CA TRP A 7 -80.68 -25.35 35.51
C TRP A 7 -80.38 -23.97 34.89
N ILE A 8 -81.14 -23.59 33.85
CA ILE A 8 -81.04 -22.28 33.19
C ILE A 8 -81.41 -21.15 34.18
N LYS A 9 -82.47 -21.32 34.96
CA LYS A 9 -82.89 -20.35 35.99
C LYS A 9 -81.86 -20.21 37.13
N LYS A 10 -81.16 -21.28 37.51
CA LYS A 10 -80.07 -21.23 38.51
C LYS A 10 -78.85 -20.47 38.00
N ARG A 11 -78.45 -20.66 36.73
CA ARG A 11 -77.37 -19.88 36.10
C ARG A 11 -77.74 -18.42 35.88
N LEU A 12 -78.99 -18.12 35.52
CA LEU A 12 -79.48 -16.73 35.38
C LEU A 12 -79.53 -15.99 36.73
N ARG A 13 -79.90 -16.67 37.83
CA ARG A 13 -79.81 -16.08 39.18
C ARG A 13 -78.37 -15.87 39.66
N ALA A 14 -77.45 -16.77 39.32
CA ALA A 14 -76.03 -16.60 39.62
C ALA A 14 -75.42 -15.39 38.86
N LEU A 15 -75.81 -15.17 37.60
CA LEU A 15 -75.46 -13.98 36.82
C LEU A 15 -76.06 -12.69 37.43
N GLY A 16 -77.29 -12.76 37.94
CA GLY A 16 -77.95 -11.63 38.61
C GLY A 16 -77.31 -11.24 39.94
N HIS A 17 -76.77 -12.20 40.71
CA HIS A 17 -75.97 -11.89 41.90
C HIS A 17 -74.57 -11.37 41.56
N PHE A 18 -73.96 -11.87 40.46
CA PHE A 18 -72.65 -11.39 40.01
C PHE A 18 -72.67 -9.90 39.64
N ALA A 19 -73.77 -9.40 39.08
CA ALA A 19 -73.92 -7.99 38.69
C ALA A 19 -74.05 -6.99 39.85
N VAL A 20 -74.27 -7.45 41.09
CA VAL A 20 -74.50 -6.61 42.28
C VAL A 20 -73.31 -6.65 43.25
N ASP A 21 -72.36 -7.55 43.04
CA ASP A 21 -71.28 -7.86 43.98
C ASP A 21 -69.96 -7.20 43.55
N ASN A 22 -69.11 -6.78 44.48
CA ASN A 22 -67.84 -6.06 44.20
C ASN A 22 -66.85 -6.88 43.35
N THR A 23 -67.11 -8.17 43.19
CA THR A 23 -66.44 -9.11 42.27
C THR A 23 -66.71 -8.82 40.78
N ALA A 24 -67.78 -8.11 40.41
CA ALA A 24 -67.99 -7.64 39.04
C ALA A 24 -67.04 -6.49 38.67
N ALA A 25 -66.75 -5.59 39.61
CA ALA A 25 -65.82 -4.47 39.37
C ALA A 25 -64.39 -4.98 39.14
N THR A 26 -63.94 -5.97 39.90
CA THR A 26 -62.61 -6.60 39.69
C THR A 26 -62.53 -7.35 38.37
N ALA A 27 -63.61 -8.03 37.94
CA ALA A 27 -63.67 -8.71 36.65
C ALA A 27 -63.61 -7.73 35.46
N ILE A 28 -64.26 -6.56 35.55
CA ILE A 28 -64.23 -5.53 34.51
C ILE A 28 -62.83 -4.90 34.41
N ILE A 29 -62.21 -4.56 35.54
CA ILE A 29 -60.83 -4.03 35.57
C ILE A 29 -59.86 -5.07 35.01
N PHE A 30 -60.01 -6.34 35.39
CA PHE A 30 -59.20 -7.43 34.84
C PHE A 30 -59.37 -7.55 33.32
N ALA A 31 -60.61 -7.56 32.82
CA ALA A 31 -60.91 -7.63 31.39
C ALA A 31 -60.37 -6.43 30.59
N MET A 32 -60.37 -5.22 31.16
CA MET A 32 -59.79 -4.03 30.54
C MET A 32 -58.26 -4.02 30.58
N SER A 33 -57.64 -4.61 31.60
CA SER A 33 -56.18 -4.71 31.72
C SER A 33 -55.58 -5.86 30.89
N MET A 34 -56.38 -6.89 30.58
CA MET A 34 -55.93 -8.10 29.88
C MET A 34 -55.28 -7.82 28.50
N PRO A 35 -55.81 -6.93 27.64
CA PRO A 35 -55.17 -6.57 26.38
C PRO A 35 -53.78 -5.95 26.56
N MET A 36 -53.56 -5.20 27.65
CA MET A 36 -52.27 -4.59 27.93
C MET A 36 -51.21 -5.63 28.30
N PHE A 37 -51.58 -6.63 29.12
CA PHE A 37 -50.69 -7.74 29.42
C PHE A 37 -50.40 -8.63 28.21
N ILE A 38 -51.40 -8.88 27.37
CA ILE A 38 -51.23 -9.63 26.12
C ILE A 38 -50.31 -8.85 25.16
N ALA A 39 -50.48 -7.53 25.04
CA ALA A 39 -49.61 -6.69 24.22
C ALA A 39 -48.17 -6.70 24.73
N ALA A 40 -47.96 -6.58 26.06
CA ALA A 40 -46.63 -6.64 26.65
C ALA A 40 -45.96 -8.02 26.44
N ALA A 41 -46.71 -9.11 26.61
CA ALA A 41 -46.22 -10.46 26.33
C ALA A 41 -45.92 -10.65 24.83
N GLY A 42 -46.76 -10.11 23.94
CA GLY A 42 -46.57 -10.17 22.49
C GLY A 42 -45.32 -9.41 22.04
N VAL A 43 -45.12 -8.19 22.55
CA VAL A 43 -43.90 -7.39 22.35
C VAL A 43 -42.66 -8.17 22.80
N ALA A 44 -42.73 -8.83 23.96
CA ALA A 44 -41.62 -9.64 24.45
C ALA A 44 -41.30 -10.83 23.52
N VAL A 45 -42.33 -11.48 22.94
CA VAL A 45 -42.15 -12.55 21.96
C VAL A 45 -41.53 -12.04 20.66
N ASP A 46 -42.01 -10.92 20.12
CA ASP A 46 -41.45 -10.32 18.89
C ASP A 46 -39.98 -9.90 19.10
N LEU A 47 -39.66 -9.28 20.25
CA LEU A 47 -38.27 -8.94 20.59
C LEU A 47 -37.39 -10.17 20.78
N ALA A 48 -37.91 -11.24 21.40
CA ALA A 48 -37.18 -12.49 21.53
C ALA A 48 -36.89 -13.11 20.15
N GLN A 49 -37.84 -13.05 19.21
CA GLN A 49 -37.62 -13.48 17.83
C GLN A 49 -36.58 -12.61 17.12
N ALA A 50 -36.70 -11.28 17.21
CA ALA A 50 -35.73 -10.36 16.63
C ALA A 50 -34.31 -10.60 17.18
N TYR A 51 -34.17 -10.88 18.47
CA TYR A 51 -32.89 -11.21 19.09
C TYR A 51 -32.33 -12.56 18.61
N ASN A 52 -33.18 -13.59 18.46
CA ASN A 52 -32.77 -14.87 17.89
C ASN A 52 -32.31 -14.74 16.43
N ILE A 53 -32.97 -13.88 15.65
CA ILE A 53 -32.55 -13.57 14.28
C ILE A 53 -31.24 -12.78 14.29
N LYS A 54 -31.09 -11.80 15.19
CA LYS A 54 -29.84 -11.05 15.37
C LYS A 54 -28.63 -11.96 15.64
N THR A 55 -28.78 -12.94 16.51
CA THR A 55 -27.69 -13.89 16.81
C THR A 55 -27.38 -14.81 15.62
N ARG A 56 -28.39 -15.25 14.87
CA ARG A 56 -28.18 -16.05 13.66
C ARG A 56 -27.53 -15.27 12.53
N LEU A 57 -28.00 -14.04 12.29
CA LEU A 57 -27.40 -13.12 11.32
C LEU A 57 -25.93 -12.87 11.70
N GLY A 58 -25.64 -12.63 12.99
CA GLY A 58 -24.27 -12.49 13.49
C GLY A 58 -23.41 -13.71 13.14
N ASN A 59 -23.88 -14.92 13.42
CA ASN A 59 -23.15 -16.14 13.07
C ASN A 59 -22.93 -16.32 11.54
N ALA A 60 -23.86 -15.85 10.71
CA ALA A 60 -23.71 -15.90 9.26
C ALA A 60 -22.69 -14.87 8.76
N VAL A 61 -22.78 -13.63 9.26
CA VAL A 61 -21.84 -12.54 8.98
C VAL A 61 -20.44 -12.91 9.45
N ASP A 62 -20.29 -13.53 10.62
CA ASP A 62 -18.99 -13.98 11.14
C ASP A 62 -18.32 -15.01 10.21
N LYS A 63 -19.10 -15.99 9.73
CA LYS A 63 -18.59 -16.98 8.77
C LYS A 63 -18.26 -16.36 7.42
N ALA A 64 -19.08 -15.42 6.96
CA ALA A 64 -18.86 -14.72 5.70
C ALA A 64 -17.62 -13.80 5.78
N ALA A 65 -17.44 -13.08 6.89
CA ALA A 65 -16.28 -12.24 7.14
C ALA A 65 -15.00 -13.08 7.28
N LEU A 66 -15.07 -14.26 7.90
CA LEU A 66 -13.95 -15.20 7.95
C LEU A 66 -13.59 -15.70 6.55
N ALA A 67 -14.58 -16.08 5.74
CA ALA A 67 -14.36 -16.50 4.36
C ALA A 67 -13.78 -15.37 3.50
N ALA A 68 -14.23 -14.13 3.70
CA ALA A 68 -13.69 -12.96 3.03
C ALA A 68 -12.24 -12.70 3.44
N GLY A 69 -11.92 -12.84 4.72
CA GLY A 69 -10.56 -12.69 5.25
C GLY A 69 -9.57 -13.73 4.74
N SER A 70 -10.05 -14.92 4.33
CA SER A 70 -9.20 -16.01 3.82
C SER A 70 -9.20 -16.15 2.29
N THR A 71 -10.01 -15.38 1.57
CA THR A 71 -10.12 -15.47 0.11
C THR A 71 -9.12 -14.52 -0.53
N THR A 72 -8.29 -15.03 -1.44
CA THR A 72 -7.40 -14.26 -2.30
C THR A 72 -8.05 -14.03 -3.66
N GLY A 73 -7.79 -12.89 -4.31
CA GLY A 73 -8.35 -12.56 -5.62
C GLY A 73 -9.03 -11.19 -5.69
N SER A 74 -9.70 -10.94 -6.82
CA SER A 74 -10.31 -9.64 -7.11
C SER A 74 -11.43 -9.29 -6.11
N LEU A 75 -11.72 -7.99 -5.95
CA LEU A 75 -12.81 -7.52 -5.08
C LEU A 75 -14.14 -8.23 -5.38
N SER A 76 -14.46 -8.46 -6.65
CA SER A 76 -15.67 -9.17 -7.07
C SER A 76 -15.72 -10.63 -6.65
N ASP A 77 -14.58 -11.31 -6.57
CA ASP A 77 -14.52 -12.71 -6.13
C ASP A 77 -14.83 -12.84 -4.64
N ILE A 78 -14.36 -11.85 -3.86
CA ILE A 78 -14.55 -11.79 -2.41
C ILE A 78 -15.99 -11.42 -2.09
N GLU A 79 -16.57 -10.43 -2.77
CA GLU A 79 -17.99 -10.09 -2.64
C GLU A 79 -18.87 -11.29 -2.98
N ALA A 80 -18.61 -11.97 -4.10
CA ALA A 80 -19.34 -13.17 -4.47
C ALA A 80 -19.19 -14.29 -3.43
N GLN A 81 -18.01 -14.41 -2.81
CA GLN A 81 -17.79 -15.35 -1.71
C GLN A 81 -18.59 -14.98 -0.46
N VAL A 82 -18.59 -13.72 -0.05
CA VAL A 82 -19.39 -13.23 1.09
C VAL A 82 -20.87 -13.53 0.88
N HIS A 83 -21.42 -13.20 -0.29
CA HIS A 83 -22.81 -13.51 -0.62
C HIS A 83 -23.09 -15.01 -0.55
N ARG A 84 -22.24 -15.85 -1.15
CA ARG A 84 -22.38 -17.32 -1.05
C ARG A 84 -22.40 -17.82 0.39
N PHE A 85 -21.56 -17.27 1.26
CA PHE A 85 -21.51 -17.67 2.67
C PHE A 85 -22.71 -17.17 3.47
N ILE A 86 -23.20 -15.96 3.21
CA ILE A 86 -24.43 -15.46 3.83
C ILE A 86 -25.61 -16.33 3.39
N ASP A 87 -25.80 -16.54 2.09
CA ASP A 87 -26.92 -17.35 1.56
C ASP A 87 -26.90 -18.80 2.07
N ALA A 88 -25.70 -19.38 2.23
CA ALA A 88 -25.54 -20.73 2.75
C ALA A 88 -25.83 -20.85 4.26
N ASN A 89 -25.60 -19.78 5.03
CA ASN A 89 -25.75 -19.78 6.49
C ASN A 89 -27.02 -19.06 6.97
N TYR A 90 -27.71 -18.35 6.08
CA TYR A 90 -28.92 -17.58 6.33
C TYR A 90 -29.89 -17.74 5.16
N GLN A 91 -30.79 -18.74 5.24
CA GLN A 91 -31.77 -18.99 4.19
C GLN A 91 -33.00 -18.08 4.34
N ASP A 92 -33.33 -17.33 3.29
CA ASP A 92 -34.41 -16.32 3.27
C ASP A 92 -35.82 -16.88 3.51
N ASP A 93 -36.05 -18.16 3.23
CA ASP A 93 -37.38 -18.83 3.29
C ASP A 93 -38.11 -18.67 4.63
N ARG A 94 -37.37 -18.49 5.74
CA ARG A 94 -37.96 -18.72 7.07
C ARG A 94 -38.15 -17.49 7.94
N LEU A 95 -37.29 -16.46 7.88
CA LEU A 95 -37.23 -15.42 8.92
C LEU A 95 -36.57 -14.12 8.43
N GLY A 96 -37.28 -13.31 7.66
CA GLY A 96 -36.87 -11.94 7.30
C GLY A 96 -35.79 -11.89 6.21
N GLU A 97 -36.09 -11.17 5.13
CA GLU A 97 -35.16 -11.00 4.00
C GLU A 97 -33.95 -10.16 4.44
N THR A 98 -32.75 -10.65 4.11
CA THR A 98 -31.56 -9.81 4.19
C THR A 98 -31.61 -8.74 3.12
N TYR A 99 -31.18 -7.53 3.47
CA TYR A 99 -30.99 -6.46 2.50
C TYR A 99 -29.69 -5.74 2.88
N ASP A 100 -29.02 -5.15 1.88
CA ASP A 100 -27.87 -4.28 2.12
C ASP A 100 -26.71 -5.00 2.83
N VAL A 101 -26.19 -6.05 2.17
CA VAL A 101 -24.92 -6.66 2.53
C VAL A 101 -23.81 -5.85 1.87
N GLU A 102 -23.00 -5.17 2.66
CA GLU A 102 -21.85 -4.42 2.17
C GLU A 102 -20.54 -5.03 2.68
N VAL A 103 -19.55 -5.08 1.78
CA VAL A 103 -18.16 -5.44 2.10
C VAL A 103 -17.31 -4.20 1.89
N SER A 104 -16.54 -3.81 2.90
CA SER A 104 -15.60 -2.71 2.81
C SER A 104 -14.22 -3.13 3.30
N PHE A 105 -13.19 -2.55 2.68
CA PHE A 105 -11.80 -2.86 2.94
C PHE A 105 -11.08 -1.62 3.50
N GLY A 106 -10.20 -1.81 4.47
CA GLY A 106 -9.36 -0.74 5.01
C GLY A 106 -8.40 -1.24 6.09
N ASP A 107 -7.18 -0.70 6.12
CA ASP A 107 -6.16 -0.98 7.15
C ASP A 107 -5.84 -2.48 7.36
N GLY A 108 -5.86 -3.29 6.30
CA GLY A 108 -5.66 -4.74 6.40
C GLY A 108 -6.82 -5.48 7.08
N THR A 109 -8.02 -4.91 7.04
CA THR A 109 -9.25 -5.52 7.56
C THR A 109 -10.33 -5.57 6.49
N VAL A 110 -11.16 -6.61 6.56
CA VAL A 110 -12.43 -6.70 5.85
C VAL A 110 -13.54 -6.47 6.86
N ARG A 111 -14.41 -5.51 6.57
CA ARG A 111 -15.64 -5.25 7.31
C ARG A 111 -16.81 -5.73 6.48
N VAL A 112 -17.57 -6.67 7.03
CA VAL A 112 -18.81 -7.18 6.43
C VAL A 112 -19.97 -6.68 7.28
N THR A 113 -20.92 -6.01 6.64
CA THR A 113 -22.16 -5.57 7.26
C THR A 113 -23.34 -6.27 6.60
N ALA A 114 -24.37 -6.57 7.39
CA ALA A 114 -25.61 -7.11 6.85
C ALA A 114 -26.80 -6.59 7.68
N ASN A 115 -27.90 -6.30 6.97
CA ASN A 115 -29.15 -5.89 7.59
C ASN A 115 -30.24 -6.95 7.29
N ALA A 116 -31.14 -7.18 8.24
CA ALA A 116 -32.28 -8.07 8.06
C ALA A 116 -33.54 -7.44 8.64
N ARG A 117 -34.66 -7.58 7.93
CA ARG A 117 -35.97 -7.08 8.37
C ARG A 117 -36.80 -8.20 9.00
N VAL A 118 -37.04 -8.11 10.31
CA VAL A 118 -37.81 -9.11 11.04
C VAL A 118 -39.29 -8.71 11.07
N PRO A 119 -40.21 -9.50 10.48
CA PRO A 119 -41.64 -9.23 10.58
C PRO A 119 -42.12 -9.44 12.02
N THR A 120 -42.93 -8.52 12.53
CA THR A 120 -43.51 -8.64 13.86
C THR A 120 -44.92 -9.24 13.80
N THR A 121 -45.31 -10.00 14.83
CA THR A 121 -46.67 -10.58 14.89
C THR A 121 -47.59 -9.74 15.76
N PHE A 122 -47.11 -9.30 16.92
CA PHE A 122 -47.90 -8.58 17.92
C PHE A 122 -47.67 -7.06 17.85
N MET A 123 -46.44 -6.61 17.65
CA MET A 123 -46.11 -5.20 17.44
C MET A 123 -46.78 -4.61 16.20
N ARG A 124 -47.14 -5.46 15.23
CA ARG A 124 -47.93 -5.05 14.07
C ARG A 124 -49.26 -4.40 14.45
N ILE A 125 -49.89 -4.89 15.52
CA ILE A 125 -51.15 -4.32 16.05
C ILE A 125 -50.94 -2.89 16.56
N LEU A 126 -49.69 -2.55 16.95
CA LEU A 126 -49.27 -1.24 17.41
C LEU A 126 -48.70 -0.36 16.28
N GLY A 127 -48.80 -0.79 15.01
CA GLY A 127 -48.32 -0.05 13.84
C GLY A 127 -46.84 -0.24 13.50
N HIS A 128 -46.16 -1.20 14.13
CA HIS A 128 -44.78 -1.56 13.81
C HIS A 128 -44.72 -2.90 13.10
N ASP A 129 -44.79 -2.90 11.77
CA ASP A 129 -44.81 -4.12 10.95
C ASP A 129 -43.50 -4.93 11.01
N TYR A 130 -42.38 -4.25 11.29
CA TYR A 130 -41.04 -4.86 11.26
C TYR A 130 -40.11 -4.28 12.32
N VAL A 131 -39.05 -5.04 12.65
CA VAL A 131 -37.88 -4.60 13.39
C VAL A 131 -36.65 -4.86 12.53
N ASP A 132 -35.88 -3.81 12.24
CA ASP A 132 -34.63 -3.96 11.49
C ASP A 132 -33.49 -4.37 12.44
N VAL A 133 -32.68 -5.31 11.98
CA VAL A 133 -31.55 -5.86 12.72
C VAL A 133 -30.28 -5.64 11.93
N HIS A 134 -29.32 -4.97 12.55
CA HIS A 134 -27.99 -4.71 11.99
C HIS A 134 -26.94 -5.60 12.65
N GLN A 135 -26.04 -6.16 11.82
CA GLN A 135 -24.85 -6.86 12.26
C GLN A 135 -23.63 -6.44 11.45
N GLU A 136 -22.50 -6.41 12.14
CA GLU A 136 -21.21 -6.02 11.60
C GLU A 136 -20.12 -6.92 12.19
N THR A 137 -19.26 -7.45 11.32
CA THR A 137 -18.06 -8.18 11.72
C THR A 137 -16.84 -7.62 10.97
N ILE A 138 -15.75 -7.42 11.70
CA ILE A 138 -14.46 -7.00 11.15
C ILE A 138 -13.47 -8.13 11.36
N VAL A 139 -12.84 -8.59 10.28
CA VAL A 139 -11.80 -9.61 10.30
C VAL A 139 -10.51 -9.00 9.75
N LYS A 140 -9.37 -9.28 10.38
CA LYS A 140 -8.07 -8.93 9.81
C LYS A 140 -7.82 -9.81 8.59
N ARG A 141 -7.59 -9.18 7.44
CA ARG A 141 -7.10 -9.86 6.25
C ARG A 141 -5.60 -9.92 6.35
N GLU A 142 -5.05 -11.11 6.24
CA GLU A 142 -3.63 -11.26 5.99
C GLU A 142 -3.41 -10.76 4.56
N LEU A 143 -2.75 -9.61 4.41
CA LEU A 143 -2.27 -9.18 3.10
C LEU A 143 -1.47 -10.33 2.52
N ALA A 144 -1.83 -10.77 1.31
CA ALA A 144 -1.23 -11.96 0.77
C ALA A 144 0.21 -11.64 0.32
N GLY A 145 0.45 -10.50 -0.33
CA GLY A 145 1.73 -10.14 -0.95
C GLY A 145 2.37 -8.82 -0.53
N VAL A 146 3.70 -8.78 -0.59
CA VAL A 146 4.53 -7.58 -0.35
C VAL A 146 5.38 -7.26 -1.57
N GLU A 147 5.31 -5.99 -1.99
CA GLU A 147 6.23 -5.39 -2.95
C GLU A 147 7.13 -4.38 -2.23
N VAL A 148 8.44 -4.63 -2.22
CA VAL A 148 9.42 -3.75 -1.55
C VAL A 148 10.40 -3.16 -2.56
N ALA A 149 10.56 -1.84 -2.58
CA ALA A 149 11.65 -1.17 -3.29
C ALA A 149 12.75 -0.76 -2.31
N LEU A 150 13.91 -1.41 -2.41
CA LEU A 150 15.12 -1.01 -1.69
C LEU A 150 15.81 0.12 -2.47
N VAL A 151 15.68 1.36 -2.00
CA VAL A 151 16.28 2.55 -2.61
C VAL A 151 17.59 2.88 -1.90
N LEU A 152 18.70 2.56 -2.55
CA LEU A 152 20.01 2.47 -1.92
C LEU A 152 20.93 3.57 -2.45
N ASP A 153 21.38 4.45 -1.56
CA ASP A 153 22.44 5.40 -1.88
C ASP A 153 23.75 4.65 -2.17
N VAL A 154 24.26 4.83 -3.38
CA VAL A 154 25.56 4.29 -3.83
C VAL A 154 26.48 5.42 -4.30
N THR A 155 26.39 6.58 -3.67
CA THR A 155 27.21 7.76 -3.96
C THR A 155 28.64 7.58 -3.45
N GLY A 156 29.54 8.49 -3.81
CA GLY A 156 30.95 8.39 -3.46
C GLY A 156 31.24 8.34 -1.94
N SER A 157 30.40 8.98 -1.11
CA SER A 157 30.51 8.94 0.37
C SER A 157 30.34 7.53 0.93
N MET A 158 29.60 6.67 0.22
CA MET A 158 29.40 5.27 0.59
C MET A 158 30.63 4.39 0.36
N ALA A 159 31.75 4.89 -0.16
CA ALA A 159 32.90 4.05 -0.46
C ALA A 159 33.48 3.33 0.78
N GLY A 160 34.23 2.23 0.54
CA GLY A 160 34.91 1.48 1.59
C GLY A 160 33.98 0.67 2.48
N ASN A 161 34.02 0.92 3.80
CA ASN A 161 33.28 0.13 4.77
C ASN A 161 31.77 0.40 4.72
N ASN A 162 31.36 1.58 4.26
CA ASN A 162 29.96 2.00 4.19
C ASN A 162 29.16 1.16 3.19
N ILE A 163 29.65 1.02 1.96
CA ILE A 163 29.02 0.17 0.93
C ILE A 163 29.09 -1.30 1.34
N SER A 164 30.15 -1.73 2.03
CA SER A 164 30.24 -3.08 2.58
C SER A 164 29.16 -3.35 3.63
N ALA A 165 28.91 -2.39 4.53
CA ALA A 165 27.83 -2.48 5.52
C ALA A 165 26.45 -2.48 4.86
N LEU A 166 26.23 -1.63 3.84
CA LEU A 166 25.00 -1.61 3.06
C LEU A 166 24.72 -2.97 2.38
N LYS A 167 25.76 -3.59 1.80
CA LYS A 167 25.63 -4.92 1.20
C LYS A 167 25.22 -5.98 2.22
N THR A 168 25.85 -5.98 3.39
CA THR A 168 25.48 -6.88 4.49
C THR A 168 24.05 -6.63 4.95
N ALA A 169 23.69 -5.37 5.24
CA ALA A 169 22.37 -4.95 5.69
C ALA A 169 21.26 -5.38 4.72
N SER A 170 21.46 -5.09 3.42
CA SER A 170 20.51 -5.46 2.37
C SER A 170 20.42 -6.98 2.18
N THR A 171 21.54 -7.70 2.30
CA THR A 171 21.54 -9.17 2.23
C THR A 171 20.77 -9.79 3.39
N ASN A 172 20.97 -9.28 4.60
CA ASN A 172 20.25 -9.72 5.79
C ASN A 172 18.75 -9.42 5.67
N PHE A 173 18.39 -8.23 5.16
CA PHE A 173 17.01 -7.88 4.85
C PHE A 173 16.36 -8.92 3.93
N LEU A 174 17.00 -9.25 2.80
CA LEU A 174 16.47 -10.25 1.87
C LEU A 174 16.35 -11.63 2.54
N ASN A 175 17.36 -12.07 3.28
CA ASN A 175 17.32 -13.36 3.96
C ASN A 175 16.16 -13.45 4.97
N ILE A 176 15.88 -12.38 5.71
CA ILE A 176 14.76 -12.32 6.65
C ILE A 176 13.43 -12.37 5.90
N MET A 177 13.26 -11.56 4.84
CA MET A 177 12.01 -11.54 4.08
C MET A 177 11.72 -12.88 3.40
N PHE A 178 12.69 -13.45 2.69
CA PHE A 178 12.52 -14.71 1.95
C PHE A 178 12.44 -15.95 2.85
N SER A 179 13.01 -15.92 4.07
CA SER A 179 12.89 -17.06 5.01
C SER A 179 11.53 -17.14 5.71
N ARG A 180 10.75 -16.06 5.67
CA ARG A 180 9.49 -15.92 6.42
C ARG A 180 8.24 -16.09 5.56
N ILE A 181 8.40 -16.20 4.24
CA ILE A 181 7.30 -16.31 3.29
C ILE A 181 7.24 -17.74 2.78
N SER A 182 6.04 -18.33 2.84
CA SER A 182 5.81 -19.73 2.47
C SER A 182 5.72 -19.94 0.96
N ASP A 183 5.25 -18.92 0.24
CA ASP A 183 5.13 -18.90 -1.21
C ASP A 183 5.85 -17.66 -1.79
N PRO A 184 6.99 -17.83 -2.49
CA PRO A 184 7.75 -16.73 -3.07
C PRO A 184 6.98 -15.87 -4.07
N GLU A 185 5.85 -16.33 -4.62
CA GLU A 185 5.03 -15.49 -5.53
C GLU A 185 4.45 -14.27 -4.84
N TYR A 186 4.32 -14.29 -3.52
CA TYR A 186 3.81 -13.19 -2.69
C TYR A 186 4.91 -12.27 -2.13
N LEU A 187 6.16 -12.43 -2.57
CA LEU A 187 7.24 -11.49 -2.28
C LEU A 187 7.89 -11.01 -3.56
N LYS A 188 7.76 -9.72 -3.83
CA LYS A 188 8.54 -9.08 -4.88
C LYS A 188 9.42 -8.00 -4.26
N VAL A 189 10.70 -8.01 -4.61
CA VAL A 189 11.62 -6.96 -4.19
C VAL A 189 12.26 -6.35 -5.43
N ALA A 190 12.37 -5.03 -5.44
CA ALA A 190 13.12 -4.25 -6.40
C ALA A 190 14.33 -3.62 -5.69
N ILE A 191 15.41 -3.40 -6.43
CA ILE A 191 16.61 -2.72 -5.94
C ILE A 191 16.82 -1.50 -6.83
N VAL A 192 16.90 -0.32 -6.23
CA VAL A 192 17.09 0.96 -6.90
C VAL A 192 18.34 1.64 -6.36
N PRO A 193 19.53 1.32 -6.89
CA PRO A 193 20.75 2.03 -6.56
C PRO A 193 20.71 3.41 -7.21
N PHE A 194 20.98 4.47 -6.45
CA PHE A 194 21.02 5.83 -6.98
C PHE A 194 22.32 6.56 -6.65
N SER A 195 22.64 7.52 -7.52
CA SER A 195 23.70 8.50 -7.32
C SER A 195 23.24 9.81 -7.95
N MET A 196 23.93 10.32 -8.96
CA MET A 196 23.54 11.50 -9.73
C MET A 196 22.38 11.23 -10.69
N SER A 197 22.12 9.95 -10.92
CA SER A 197 21.07 9.34 -11.72
C SER A 197 20.86 7.92 -11.20
N VAL A 198 19.78 7.27 -11.63
CA VAL A 198 19.62 5.81 -11.58
C VAL A 198 20.01 5.20 -12.92
N SER A 199 20.38 3.91 -12.94
CA SER A 199 20.61 3.14 -14.17
C SER A 199 19.48 2.14 -14.38
N VAL A 200 18.63 2.35 -15.39
CA VAL A 200 17.31 1.71 -15.52
C VAL A 200 17.16 0.81 -16.75
N GLY A 201 18.23 0.60 -17.52
CA GLY A 201 18.10 -0.19 -18.75
C GLY A 201 19.41 -0.50 -19.47
N GLN A 202 19.26 -1.17 -20.60
CA GLN A 202 20.33 -1.48 -21.55
C GLN A 202 20.14 -0.63 -22.82
N PRO A 203 21.19 -0.39 -23.61
CA PRO A 203 21.05 0.29 -24.90
C PRO A 203 19.88 -0.26 -25.75
N GLY A 204 19.01 0.62 -26.25
CA GLY A 204 17.81 0.25 -27.02
C GLY A 204 16.50 0.13 -26.22
N THR A 205 16.51 0.43 -24.92
CA THR A 205 15.30 0.52 -24.10
C THR A 205 14.27 1.50 -24.71
N ALA A 206 13.03 1.03 -24.91
CA ALA A 206 11.97 1.75 -25.64
C ALA A 206 11.43 3.00 -24.92
N PHE A 207 11.53 3.07 -23.60
CA PHE A 207 11.04 4.20 -22.79
C PHE A 207 12.07 5.34 -22.64
N VAL A 208 13.22 5.22 -23.29
CA VAL A 208 14.29 6.20 -23.26
C VAL A 208 14.28 6.98 -24.56
N ASP A 209 14.24 8.30 -24.45
CA ASP A 209 14.37 9.20 -25.58
C ASP A 209 15.84 9.24 -26.03
N TRP A 210 16.09 8.60 -27.17
CA TRP A 210 17.38 8.59 -27.83
C TRP A 210 17.54 9.86 -28.66
N PRO A 211 18.63 10.63 -28.49
CA PRO A 211 18.83 11.84 -29.28
C PRO A 211 18.94 11.51 -30.77
N THR A 212 18.00 12.03 -31.57
CA THR A 212 17.97 11.89 -33.04
C THR A 212 19.04 12.77 -33.72
N SER A 213 19.36 13.90 -33.11
CA SER A 213 20.53 14.75 -33.36
C SER A 213 20.76 15.61 -32.10
N ASP A 214 22.02 15.78 -31.68
CA ASP A 214 22.39 16.39 -30.40
C ASP A 214 22.17 17.92 -30.43
N ALA A 215 20.98 18.35 -30.02
CA ALA A 215 20.63 19.75 -29.83
C ALA A 215 21.21 20.34 -28.53
N TYR A 216 21.76 19.51 -27.63
CA TYR A 216 22.24 19.92 -26.30
C TYR A 216 23.72 20.32 -26.25
N LYS A 217 24.41 20.28 -27.39
CA LYS A 217 25.18 21.40 -27.99
C LYS A 217 26.09 20.85 -29.09
N THR A 218 25.58 20.88 -30.33
CA THR A 218 26.29 20.49 -31.57
C THR A 218 26.88 19.07 -31.57
N ALA A 219 26.03 18.14 -31.99
CA ALA A 219 26.26 16.72 -32.26
C ALA A 219 27.42 16.35 -33.18
N SER A 220 28.05 17.30 -33.84
CA SER A 220 28.79 17.03 -35.08
C SER A 220 30.16 16.39 -34.87
N SER A 221 30.59 16.07 -33.64
CA SER A 221 31.92 15.48 -33.40
C SER A 221 31.99 14.39 -32.33
N ILE A 222 30.87 13.83 -31.87
CA ILE A 222 30.94 12.68 -30.96
C ILE A 222 31.22 11.41 -31.77
N VAL A 223 32.51 11.14 -31.93
CA VAL A 223 33.04 9.87 -32.43
C VAL A 223 32.96 8.85 -31.29
N TYR A 224 32.11 7.84 -31.46
CA TYR A 224 32.21 6.59 -30.71
C TYR A 224 33.53 5.90 -31.11
N ASN A 225 34.32 5.46 -30.13
CA ASN A 225 35.68 4.94 -30.32
C ASN A 225 36.69 5.92 -30.95
N SER A 226 37.28 6.79 -30.13
CA SER A 226 38.61 7.35 -30.44
C SER A 226 39.46 7.30 -29.17
N GLY A 227 40.40 6.34 -29.11
CA GLY A 227 41.24 6.00 -27.95
C GLY A 227 41.82 7.22 -27.23
N THR A 228 42.00 7.21 -25.91
CA THR A 228 42.79 6.22 -25.18
C THR A 228 42.33 6.13 -23.71
N THR A 229 42.37 4.89 -23.22
CA THR A 229 42.39 4.43 -21.81
C THR A 229 41.23 4.84 -20.89
N GLY A 230 40.16 4.02 -20.97
CA GLY A 230 39.19 3.82 -19.89
C GLY A 230 37.72 3.91 -20.32
N THR A 231 37.37 3.37 -21.49
CA THR A 231 36.25 3.87 -22.31
C THR A 231 35.37 2.74 -22.88
N SER A 232 34.39 2.23 -22.13
CA SER A 232 33.17 1.80 -22.83
C SER A 232 32.37 3.07 -23.08
N THR A 233 32.19 3.41 -24.35
CA THR A 233 31.29 4.48 -24.81
C THR A 233 29.83 4.05 -24.77
N ASP A 234 29.57 2.79 -24.43
CA ASP A 234 28.23 2.24 -24.36
C ASP A 234 27.50 2.89 -23.20
N TRP A 235 26.23 3.22 -23.45
CA TRP A 235 25.39 3.82 -22.45
C TRP A 235 25.17 2.85 -21.29
N ARG A 236 25.48 3.29 -20.06
CA ARG A 236 25.38 2.46 -18.86
C ARG A 236 23.98 2.32 -18.29
N GLY A 237 22.97 2.90 -18.92
CA GLY A 237 21.57 2.81 -18.50
C GLY A 237 21.05 4.03 -17.75
N CYS A 238 21.86 5.06 -17.52
CA CYS A 238 21.41 6.24 -16.79
C CYS A 238 20.47 7.12 -17.61
N ILE A 239 19.53 7.77 -16.94
CA ILE A 239 18.52 8.59 -17.58
C ILE A 239 18.60 10.05 -17.12
N LEU A 240 17.95 10.92 -17.88
CA LEU A 240 17.60 12.26 -17.47
C LEU A 240 16.17 12.23 -16.94
N GLU A 241 15.96 12.91 -15.82
CA GLU A 241 14.62 13.14 -15.29
C GLU A 241 13.81 13.99 -16.26
N ARG A 242 12.50 13.75 -16.23
CA ARG A 242 11.53 14.48 -17.04
C ARG A 242 11.40 15.93 -16.54
N ALA A 243 10.78 16.79 -17.33
CA ALA A 243 10.47 18.14 -16.89
C ALA A 243 9.46 18.10 -15.73
N SER A 244 9.60 19.05 -14.78
CA SER A 244 8.64 19.17 -13.69
C SER A 244 7.23 19.49 -14.22
N PRO A 245 6.17 18.85 -13.68
CA PRO A 245 6.13 18.06 -12.44
C PRO A 245 6.38 16.54 -12.60
N LEU A 246 6.62 16.04 -13.81
CA LEU A 246 6.73 14.59 -14.10
C LEU A 246 7.94 13.91 -13.43
N ASP A 247 8.94 14.70 -13.03
CA ASP A 247 10.10 14.23 -12.25
C ASP A 247 9.78 13.88 -10.80
N THR A 248 8.54 14.14 -10.35
CA THR A 248 8.07 13.84 -8.99
C THR A 248 6.87 12.89 -8.97
N ARG A 249 6.56 12.27 -10.11
CA ARG A 249 5.41 11.38 -10.32
C ARG A 249 5.86 10.03 -10.87
N ASP A 250 5.02 9.02 -10.67
CA ASP A 250 5.17 7.66 -11.19
C ASP A 250 4.56 7.47 -12.57
N ASP A 251 4.05 8.54 -13.20
CA ASP A 251 3.21 8.44 -14.40
C ASP A 251 3.80 7.62 -15.56
N ALA A 252 2.89 6.98 -16.30
CA ALA A 252 3.17 6.02 -17.37
C ALA A 252 3.77 6.61 -18.65
N THR A 253 3.96 7.93 -18.77
CA THR A 253 4.39 8.53 -20.03
C THR A 253 5.91 8.35 -20.22
N PRO A 254 6.36 7.38 -21.05
CA PRO A 254 7.75 7.02 -21.10
C PRO A 254 8.49 7.94 -22.07
N ASN A 255 9.29 8.87 -21.53
CA ASN A 255 10.10 9.81 -22.32
C ASN A 255 11.32 10.31 -21.54
N TRP A 256 11.97 9.43 -20.78
CA TRP A 256 13.18 9.81 -20.06
C TRP A 256 14.33 10.02 -21.04
N GLY A 257 15.01 11.16 -20.97
CA GLY A 257 16.16 11.41 -21.84
C GLY A 257 17.30 10.44 -21.54
N MET A 258 18.08 10.08 -22.56
CA MET A 258 19.35 9.36 -22.33
C MET A 258 20.33 10.22 -21.52
N TYR A 259 20.81 9.75 -20.37
CA TYR A 259 21.91 10.41 -19.66
C TYR A 259 23.19 10.30 -20.50
N ARG A 260 23.77 11.45 -20.83
CA ARG A 260 25.02 11.53 -21.57
C ARG A 260 25.83 12.72 -21.11
N TYR A 261 26.87 12.48 -20.32
CA TYR A 261 27.73 13.54 -19.84
C TYR A 261 28.39 14.27 -21.03
N PRO A 262 28.32 15.61 -21.10
CA PRO A 262 28.76 16.37 -22.27
C PRO A 262 30.29 16.33 -22.40
N ARG A 263 30.77 16.23 -23.65
CA ARG A 263 32.17 16.46 -23.97
C ARG A 263 32.38 17.95 -24.23
N THR A 264 32.97 18.67 -23.29
CA THR A 264 33.31 20.08 -23.50
C THR A 264 34.67 20.18 -24.18
N CYS A 265 34.76 20.96 -25.26
CA CYS A 265 36.04 21.22 -25.89
C CYS A 265 36.91 22.10 -25.00
N SER A 266 38.10 21.63 -24.63
CA SER A 266 39.06 22.37 -23.82
C SER A 266 40.13 23.08 -24.65
N GLN A 267 40.39 22.61 -25.88
CA GLN A 267 41.34 23.24 -26.80
C GLN A 267 40.87 23.09 -28.24
N TYR A 268 41.01 24.15 -29.03
CA TYR A 268 40.64 24.19 -30.45
C TYR A 268 41.89 24.17 -31.34
N ASN A 269 41.78 23.51 -32.50
CA ASN A 269 42.72 23.66 -33.60
C ASN A 269 42.52 25.01 -34.28
N SER A 270 43.52 25.47 -35.04
CA SER A 270 43.44 26.73 -35.79
C SER A 270 42.31 26.77 -36.82
N ASN A 271 41.78 25.62 -37.24
CA ASN A 271 40.63 25.49 -38.15
C ASN A 271 39.27 25.45 -37.42
N GLY A 272 39.23 25.74 -36.12
CA GLY A 272 38.00 25.77 -35.32
C GLY A 272 37.47 24.39 -34.90
N THR A 273 38.10 23.29 -35.31
CA THR A 273 37.75 21.95 -34.82
C THR A 273 38.27 21.72 -33.42
N CYS A 274 37.55 20.94 -32.61
CA CYS A 274 38.03 20.63 -31.26
C CYS A 274 39.25 19.70 -31.31
N ARG A 275 40.35 20.12 -30.67
CA ARG A 275 41.60 19.36 -30.55
C ARG A 275 41.60 18.44 -29.33
N THR A 276 41.17 18.97 -28.19
CA THR A 276 41.18 18.26 -26.90
C THR A 276 39.86 18.51 -26.20
N TYR A 277 39.30 17.46 -25.60
CA TYR A 277 38.08 17.55 -24.79
C TYR A 277 38.42 17.40 -23.31
N SER A 278 37.68 18.11 -22.45
CA SER A 278 37.84 18.04 -20.99
C SER A 278 37.31 16.73 -20.38
N ASN A 279 36.41 16.05 -21.10
CA ASN A 279 35.88 14.74 -20.71
C ASN A 279 35.58 13.91 -21.97
N ASN A 280 35.91 12.63 -21.93
CA ASN A 280 35.64 11.64 -22.99
C ASN A 280 34.71 10.50 -22.53
N ASN A 281 34.30 10.49 -21.27
CA ASN A 281 33.43 9.46 -20.70
C ASN A 281 31.97 9.95 -20.68
N PRO A 282 31.09 9.47 -21.59
CA PRO A 282 29.67 9.84 -21.62
C PRO A 282 28.90 9.35 -20.39
N ASN A 283 29.47 8.42 -19.63
CA ASN A 283 28.89 7.87 -18.41
C ASN A 283 29.50 8.49 -17.14
N ASN A 284 30.23 9.61 -17.25
CA ASN A 284 30.77 10.26 -16.06
C ASN A 284 29.63 10.67 -15.12
N GLY A 285 29.71 10.27 -13.84
CA GLY A 285 28.63 10.47 -12.86
C GLY A 285 27.45 9.49 -12.95
N CYS A 286 27.39 8.64 -13.98
CA CYS A 286 26.41 7.56 -14.06
C CYS A 286 26.86 6.36 -13.20
N THR A 287 25.99 5.90 -12.31
CA THR A 287 26.23 4.70 -11.51
C THR A 287 26.34 3.45 -12.41
N VAL A 288 27.21 2.51 -12.03
CA VAL A 288 27.30 1.19 -12.68
C VAL A 288 26.33 0.18 -12.04
N SER A 289 25.82 0.50 -10.85
CA SER A 289 24.83 -0.31 -10.14
C SER A 289 23.46 -0.09 -10.76
N ARG A 290 22.84 -1.16 -11.25
CA ARG A 290 21.60 -1.10 -12.04
C ARG A 290 20.38 -1.35 -11.17
N VAL A 291 19.28 -0.74 -11.58
CA VAL A 291 17.95 -1.06 -11.08
C VAL A 291 17.63 -2.51 -11.41
N VAL A 292 17.14 -3.23 -10.42
CA VAL A 292 16.49 -4.54 -10.58
C VAL A 292 14.99 -4.28 -10.40
N PRO A 293 14.16 -4.53 -11.42
CA PRO A 293 12.70 -4.45 -11.29
C PRO A 293 12.17 -5.42 -10.24
N LEU A 294 10.89 -5.30 -9.89
CA LEU A 294 10.26 -6.22 -8.95
C LEU A 294 10.43 -7.67 -9.40
N THR A 295 11.01 -8.49 -8.53
CA THR A 295 11.23 -9.91 -8.77
C THR A 295 11.16 -10.70 -7.46
N ASN A 296 10.77 -11.96 -7.55
CA ASN A 296 10.86 -12.94 -6.46
C ASN A 296 12.16 -13.76 -6.50
N SER A 297 13.10 -13.47 -7.40
CA SER A 297 14.39 -14.16 -7.46
C SER A 297 15.38 -13.61 -6.43
N GLN A 298 15.44 -14.24 -5.26
CA GLN A 298 16.43 -13.89 -4.22
C GLN A 298 17.87 -13.91 -4.76
N SER A 299 18.19 -14.86 -5.64
CA SER A 299 19.53 -14.99 -6.24
C SER A 299 19.91 -13.79 -7.13
N THR A 300 18.94 -13.27 -7.91
CA THR A 300 19.12 -12.07 -8.74
C THR A 300 19.33 -10.84 -7.87
N LEU A 301 18.54 -10.71 -6.80
CA LEU A 301 18.63 -9.61 -5.86
C LEU A 301 19.97 -9.60 -5.09
N GLN A 302 20.39 -10.76 -4.57
CA GLN A 302 21.69 -10.91 -3.90
C GLN A 302 22.86 -10.63 -4.84
N SER A 303 22.78 -11.07 -6.10
CA SER A 303 23.80 -10.78 -7.12
C SER A 303 23.91 -9.26 -7.38
N SER A 304 22.78 -8.56 -7.45
CA SER A 304 22.75 -7.10 -7.59
C SER A 304 23.37 -6.40 -6.37
N ILE A 305 22.99 -6.79 -5.15
CA ILE A 305 23.56 -6.26 -3.90
C ILE A 305 25.09 -6.45 -3.88
N ASN A 306 25.56 -7.66 -4.17
CA ASN A 306 26.99 -7.95 -4.20
C ASN A 306 27.75 -7.10 -5.23
N GLY A 307 27.09 -6.75 -6.33
CA GLY A 307 27.62 -5.87 -7.39
C GLY A 307 27.55 -4.37 -7.10
N LEU A 308 27.00 -3.91 -5.98
CA LEU A 308 26.91 -2.47 -5.69
C LEU A 308 28.28 -1.81 -5.56
N THR A 309 28.42 -0.60 -6.10
CA THR A 309 29.66 0.17 -6.05
C THR A 309 29.37 1.65 -5.81
N ALA A 310 30.10 2.25 -4.88
CA ALA A 310 30.01 3.67 -4.55
C ALA A 310 30.63 4.56 -5.64
N SER A 311 29.87 5.51 -6.19
CA SER A 311 30.35 6.51 -7.14
C SER A 311 29.40 7.70 -7.29
N GLY A 312 29.92 8.88 -7.61
CA GLY A 312 29.13 10.07 -7.96
C GLY A 312 28.60 10.86 -6.76
N ASN A 313 27.70 11.80 -7.03
CA ASN A 313 27.10 12.74 -6.06
C ASN A 313 25.65 12.38 -5.74
N THR A 314 25.15 12.88 -4.61
CA THR A 314 23.89 12.45 -4.01
C THR A 314 22.68 13.23 -4.52
N TYR A 315 21.76 12.54 -5.23
CA TYR A 315 20.45 13.05 -5.66
C TYR A 315 19.34 12.14 -5.14
N ILE A 316 18.99 12.33 -3.86
CA ILE A 316 18.09 11.44 -3.10
C ILE A 316 16.71 11.38 -3.73
N ASN A 317 16.20 12.51 -4.21
CA ASN A 317 14.88 12.60 -4.84
C ASN A 317 14.78 11.74 -6.11
N VAL A 318 15.88 11.58 -6.86
CA VAL A 318 15.94 10.74 -8.06
C VAL A 318 15.86 9.26 -7.66
N GLY A 319 16.60 8.86 -6.62
CA GLY A 319 16.46 7.51 -6.06
C GLY A 319 15.03 7.22 -5.61
N LEU A 320 14.44 8.14 -4.84
CA LEU A 320 13.10 7.96 -4.29
C LEU A 320 12.01 7.86 -5.36
N VAL A 321 12.01 8.74 -6.37
CA VAL A 321 10.97 8.68 -7.42
C VAL A 321 11.08 7.39 -8.23
N TRP A 322 12.29 6.88 -8.46
CA TRP A 322 12.47 5.58 -9.12
C TRP A 322 12.12 4.41 -8.22
N GLY A 323 12.35 4.52 -6.91
CA GLY A 323 11.81 3.60 -5.91
C GLY A 323 10.29 3.48 -5.97
N TRP A 324 9.60 4.59 -6.22
CA TRP A 324 8.16 4.58 -6.41
C TRP A 324 7.76 4.04 -7.78
N ARG A 325 8.45 4.44 -8.87
CA ARG A 325 8.16 3.96 -10.24
C ARG A 325 8.32 2.45 -10.40
N VAL A 326 9.27 1.80 -9.73
CA VAL A 326 9.41 0.33 -9.78
C VAL A 326 8.27 -0.41 -9.06
N LEU A 327 7.53 0.27 -8.18
CA LEU A 327 6.34 -0.27 -7.51
C LEU A 327 5.04 0.07 -8.25
N SER A 328 5.08 1.02 -9.19
CA SER A 328 3.93 1.38 -10.02
C SER A 328 3.60 0.22 -10.97
N PRO A 329 2.32 -0.02 -11.31
CA PRO A 329 1.94 -0.99 -12.34
C PRO A 329 2.28 -0.49 -13.76
N THR A 330 2.70 0.76 -13.90
CA THR A 330 2.86 1.42 -15.19
C THR A 330 4.29 1.32 -15.74
N ALA A 331 4.43 1.53 -17.06
CA ALA A 331 5.74 1.60 -17.69
C ALA A 331 6.63 2.67 -16.98
N PRO A 332 7.93 2.41 -16.77
CA PRO A 332 8.76 1.46 -17.52
C PRO A 332 8.85 0.04 -16.95
N PHE A 333 8.39 -0.17 -15.71
CA PHE A 333 8.45 -1.45 -15.01
C PHE A 333 7.03 -1.83 -14.60
N THR A 334 6.42 -2.78 -15.29
CA THR A 334 5.00 -3.14 -15.12
C THR A 334 4.80 -4.34 -14.19
N GLU A 335 5.83 -4.70 -13.43
CA GLU A 335 5.81 -5.86 -12.53
C GLU A 335 5.05 -5.60 -11.21
N GLY A 336 4.81 -4.33 -10.88
CA GLY A 336 4.03 -3.92 -9.70
C GLY A 336 2.54 -4.19 -9.87
N SER A 337 1.88 -4.55 -8.77
CA SER A 337 0.41 -4.66 -8.71
C SER A 337 -0.30 -3.30 -8.87
N GLU A 338 -1.61 -3.30 -9.06
CA GLU A 338 -2.40 -2.05 -9.01
C GLU A 338 -2.38 -1.44 -7.60
N TYR A 339 -2.56 -0.12 -7.50
CA TYR A 339 -2.51 0.58 -6.20
C TYR A 339 -3.71 0.29 -5.30
N ASP A 340 -4.85 -0.04 -5.88
CA ASP A 340 -6.09 -0.39 -5.18
C ASP A 340 -6.25 -1.91 -5.01
N ASP A 341 -5.23 -2.70 -5.36
CA ASP A 341 -5.23 -4.14 -5.16
C ASP A 341 -5.13 -4.46 -3.65
N PRO A 342 -6.19 -5.02 -3.04
CA PRO A 342 -6.24 -5.25 -1.61
C PRO A 342 -5.34 -6.43 -1.16
N ASP A 343 -4.78 -7.21 -2.10
CA ASP A 343 -3.89 -8.33 -1.79
C ASP A 343 -2.42 -7.92 -1.63
N TRP A 344 -2.05 -6.71 -2.06
CA TRP A 344 -0.65 -6.27 -2.12
C TRP A 344 -0.37 -5.03 -1.29
N SER A 345 0.67 -5.09 -0.47
CA SER A 345 1.26 -3.91 0.15
C SER A 345 2.48 -3.41 -0.62
N LYS A 346 2.59 -2.10 -0.80
CA LYS A 346 3.70 -1.45 -1.49
C LYS A 346 4.55 -0.67 -0.49
N THR A 347 5.85 -0.97 -0.44
CA THR A 347 6.78 -0.36 0.52
C THR A 347 8.06 0.12 -0.13
N ILE A 348 8.49 1.33 0.19
CA ILE A 348 9.81 1.87 -0.13
C ILE A 348 10.68 1.83 1.13
N VAL A 349 11.92 1.36 1.01
CA VAL A 349 12.97 1.52 2.01
C VAL A 349 14.05 2.41 1.44
N LEU A 350 14.05 3.69 1.84
CA LEU A 350 15.00 4.70 1.39
C LEU A 350 16.14 4.87 2.38
N MET A 351 17.38 4.84 1.91
CA MET A 351 18.56 5.13 2.73
C MET A 351 19.49 6.15 2.06
N THR A 352 20.11 7.01 2.86
CA THR A 352 21.21 7.92 2.46
C THR A 352 22.29 7.98 3.55
N ASP A 353 23.55 8.23 3.17
CA ASP A 353 24.63 8.60 4.11
C ASP A 353 25.02 10.09 4.07
N GLY A 354 24.31 10.88 3.26
CA GLY A 354 24.65 12.27 3.03
C GLY A 354 23.46 13.17 2.66
N ASP A 355 23.75 14.47 2.64
CA ASP A 355 22.84 15.49 2.13
C ASP A 355 22.81 15.48 0.60
N ASN A 356 21.76 16.03 -0.02
CA ASN A 356 21.75 16.27 -1.46
C ASN A 356 22.96 17.14 -1.87
N GLN A 357 23.79 16.63 -2.80
CA GLN A 357 24.99 17.28 -3.32
C GLN A 357 24.80 17.64 -4.79
N PRO A 358 23.98 18.66 -5.12
CA PRO A 358 23.82 19.08 -6.49
C PRO A 358 25.14 19.59 -7.06
N ILE A 359 25.34 19.38 -8.36
CA ILE A 359 26.50 19.90 -9.08
C ILE A 359 26.03 20.69 -10.29
N SER A 360 26.75 21.76 -10.61
CA SER A 360 26.38 22.68 -11.68
C SER A 360 26.76 22.19 -13.09
N THR A 361 27.53 21.10 -13.21
CA THR A 361 28.02 20.61 -14.50
C THR A 361 26.98 19.76 -15.22
N TYR A 362 26.68 18.56 -14.69
CA TYR A 362 25.74 17.62 -15.29
C TYR A 362 25.19 16.63 -14.26
N SER A 363 23.89 16.35 -14.31
CA SER A 363 23.20 15.39 -13.44
C SER A 363 22.03 14.73 -14.17
N ALA A 364 21.19 13.97 -13.46
CA ALA A 364 19.90 13.53 -14.00
C ALA A 364 19.02 14.69 -14.49
N TYR A 365 19.27 15.93 -14.06
CA TYR A 365 18.55 17.11 -14.57
C TYR A 365 19.21 17.77 -15.79
N GLY A 366 20.21 17.12 -16.39
CA GLY A 366 20.89 17.58 -17.59
C GLY A 366 22.02 18.58 -17.31
N ALA A 367 22.49 19.23 -18.39
CA ALA A 367 23.62 20.15 -18.34
C ALA A 367 23.21 21.54 -17.82
N GLY A 368 24.02 22.11 -16.92
CA GLY A 368 23.78 23.47 -16.43
C GLY A 368 22.52 23.62 -15.58
N SER A 369 21.93 22.52 -15.11
CA SER A 369 20.83 22.55 -14.15
C SER A 369 21.31 23.19 -12.84
N SER A 370 20.76 24.35 -12.48
CA SER A 370 21.14 25.11 -11.29
C SER A 370 20.28 24.77 -10.07
N LEU A 371 19.92 23.49 -9.89
CA LEU A 371 19.13 23.08 -8.73
C LEU A 371 20.00 23.17 -7.48
N SER A 372 19.52 23.90 -6.49
CA SER A 372 20.10 23.93 -5.14
C SER A 372 19.69 22.69 -4.34
N ALA A 373 20.43 22.40 -3.26
CA ALA A 373 20.11 21.29 -2.38
C ALA A 373 18.70 21.46 -1.78
N SER A 374 18.30 22.70 -1.48
CA SER A 374 16.95 23.02 -1.01
C SER A 374 15.88 22.66 -2.06
N GLN A 375 16.11 22.91 -3.34
CA GLN A 375 15.15 22.55 -4.39
C GLN A 375 15.04 21.03 -4.56
N LEU A 376 16.14 20.30 -4.45
CA LEU A 376 16.12 18.83 -4.43
C LEU A 376 15.39 18.29 -3.20
N ASN A 377 15.57 18.91 -2.03
CA ASN A 377 14.83 18.56 -0.81
C ASN A 377 13.32 18.80 -0.99
N THR A 378 12.92 19.92 -1.60
CA THR A 378 11.50 20.17 -1.92
C THR A 378 10.95 19.10 -2.85
N LYS A 379 11.68 18.75 -3.92
CA LYS A 379 11.28 17.67 -4.85
C LYS A 379 11.16 16.32 -4.15
N MET A 380 12.10 15.98 -3.28
CA MET A 380 12.04 14.77 -2.46
C MET A 380 10.75 14.73 -1.65
N MET A 381 10.42 15.80 -0.92
CA MET A 381 9.18 15.87 -0.13
C MET A 381 7.91 15.76 -0.99
N THR A 382 7.91 16.36 -2.19
CA THR A 382 6.81 16.19 -3.15
C THR A 382 6.65 14.72 -3.54
N VAL A 383 7.73 14.00 -3.81
CA VAL A 383 7.67 12.56 -4.11
C VAL A 383 7.17 11.78 -2.90
N CYS A 384 7.68 12.05 -1.69
CA CYS A 384 7.22 11.39 -0.47
C CYS A 384 5.71 11.56 -0.29
N GLN A 385 5.18 12.76 -0.51
CA GLN A 385 3.75 13.02 -0.38
C GLN A 385 2.95 12.29 -1.45
N ASN A 386 3.34 12.41 -2.72
CA ASN A 386 2.64 11.74 -3.83
C ASN A 386 2.60 10.22 -3.66
N ALA A 387 3.71 9.60 -3.23
CA ALA A 387 3.78 8.16 -3.00
C ALA A 387 2.89 7.74 -1.80
N LYS A 388 2.88 8.51 -0.71
CA LYS A 388 1.98 8.26 0.43
C LYS A 388 0.51 8.42 0.06
N ASP A 389 0.18 9.42 -0.75
CA ASP A 389 -1.18 9.64 -1.25
C ASP A 389 -1.65 8.48 -2.15
N ALA A 390 -0.72 7.80 -2.83
CA ALA A 390 -0.96 6.57 -3.58
C ALA A 390 -0.98 5.28 -2.72
N GLY A 391 -0.90 5.40 -1.39
CA GLY A 391 -0.94 4.25 -0.46
C GLY A 391 0.41 3.56 -0.24
N VAL A 392 1.53 4.12 -0.71
CA VAL A 392 2.86 3.52 -0.53
C VAL A 392 3.38 3.83 0.87
N THR A 393 3.82 2.78 1.58
CA THR A 393 4.50 2.92 2.87
C THR A 393 5.98 3.25 2.66
N ILE A 394 6.49 4.27 3.35
CA ILE A 394 7.89 4.73 3.22
C ILE A 394 8.62 4.55 4.55
N TYR A 395 9.63 3.70 4.51
CA TYR A 395 10.67 3.58 5.52
C TYR A 395 11.88 4.41 5.10
N THR A 396 12.47 5.12 6.04
CA THR A 396 13.66 5.96 5.79
C THR A 396 14.77 5.66 6.78
N ILE A 397 16.01 5.67 6.30
CA ILE A 397 17.21 5.42 7.10
C ILE A 397 18.22 6.54 6.82
N THR A 398 18.64 7.25 7.86
CA THR A 398 19.83 8.12 7.79
C THR A 398 21.03 7.37 8.31
N PHE A 399 22.09 7.28 7.50
CA PHE A 399 23.30 6.54 7.83
C PHE A 399 24.48 7.50 8.07
N GLN A 400 25.40 7.12 8.97
CA GLN A 400 26.54 7.93 9.43
C GLN A 400 26.18 9.09 10.36
N SER A 401 27.09 9.36 11.29
CA SER A 401 26.97 10.47 12.24
C SER A 401 27.13 11.86 11.60
N GLY A 402 27.76 11.93 10.44
CA GLY A 402 28.06 13.17 9.71
C GLY A 402 26.90 13.82 8.95
N ILE A 403 25.74 13.16 8.86
CA ILE A 403 24.55 13.72 8.19
C ILE A 403 24.09 15.03 8.88
N SER A 404 23.59 15.99 8.10
CA SER A 404 23.04 17.24 8.66
C SER A 404 21.70 17.01 9.36
N ASN A 405 21.40 17.82 10.39
CA ASN A 405 20.08 17.80 11.03
C ASN A 405 18.94 18.15 10.07
N SER A 406 19.24 18.93 9.01
CA SER A 406 18.26 19.22 7.95
C SER A 406 17.85 17.94 7.22
N THR A 407 18.80 17.08 6.86
CA THR A 407 18.52 15.80 6.18
C THR A 407 17.91 14.78 7.12
N ARG A 408 18.31 14.72 8.39
CA ARG A 408 17.60 13.91 9.41
C ARG A 408 16.12 14.28 9.50
N ASN A 409 15.81 15.58 9.57
CA ASN A 409 14.43 16.06 9.59
C ASN A 409 13.68 15.78 8.29
N LEU A 410 14.36 15.90 7.14
CA LEU A 410 13.79 15.57 5.83
C LEU A 410 13.38 14.10 5.73
N PHE A 411 14.26 13.18 6.15
CA PHE A 411 13.99 11.74 6.15
C PHE A 411 12.86 11.40 7.13
N ARG A 412 12.90 11.97 8.34
CA ARG A 412 11.84 11.80 9.34
C ARG A 412 10.46 12.25 8.82
N GLN A 413 10.38 13.36 8.09
CA GLN A 413 9.12 13.84 7.50
C GLN A 413 8.68 13.02 6.27
N CYS A 414 9.64 12.46 5.53
CA CYS A 414 9.36 11.63 4.37
C CYS A 414 8.76 10.27 4.77
N ALA A 415 9.23 9.70 5.89
CA ALA A 415 8.69 8.47 6.46
C ALA A 415 7.16 8.56 6.61
N THR A 416 6.47 7.44 6.41
CA THR A 416 4.99 7.42 6.55
C THR A 416 4.56 7.77 7.97
N ASP A 417 5.33 7.33 8.98
CA ASP A 417 5.17 7.77 10.36
C ASP A 417 6.51 7.65 11.11
N GLU A 418 6.53 8.13 12.35
CA GLU A 418 7.72 8.21 13.19
C GLU A 418 8.38 6.85 13.45
N SER A 419 7.61 5.76 13.52
CA SER A 419 8.14 4.40 13.73
C SER A 419 8.87 3.83 12.51
N LYS A 420 8.73 4.49 11.35
CA LYS A 420 9.33 4.11 10.06
C LYS A 420 10.57 4.94 9.71
N TYR A 421 11.04 5.79 10.62
CA TYR A 421 12.31 6.51 10.52
C TYR A 421 13.37 5.85 11.40
N PHE A 422 14.56 5.60 10.84
CA PHE A 422 15.70 5.00 11.53
C PHE A 422 16.94 5.89 11.38
N ASP A 423 17.59 6.23 12.50
CA ASP A 423 18.89 6.91 12.50
C ASP A 423 19.98 5.90 12.84
N ALA A 424 20.89 5.66 11.91
CA ALA A 424 21.94 4.65 11.96
C ALA A 424 23.33 5.31 11.96
N PRO A 425 23.86 5.75 13.10
CA PRO A 425 25.12 6.49 13.14
C PRO A 425 26.36 5.63 12.83
N SER A 426 26.25 4.30 12.86
CA SER A 426 27.33 3.36 12.57
C SER A 426 26.94 2.25 11.58
N ASN A 427 27.95 1.54 11.06
CA ASN A 427 27.75 0.39 10.17
C ASN A 427 26.89 -0.71 10.80
N GLN A 428 27.03 -0.94 12.11
CA GLN A 428 26.25 -1.94 12.83
C GLN A 428 24.79 -1.47 12.97
N ASP A 429 24.57 -0.19 13.26
CA ASP A 429 23.22 0.36 13.36
C ASP A 429 22.48 0.32 12.02
N LEU A 430 23.22 0.47 10.90
CA LEU A 430 22.65 0.31 9.55
C LEU A 430 22.15 -1.12 9.34
N ILE A 431 22.96 -2.12 9.69
CA ILE A 431 22.57 -3.53 9.60
C ILE A 431 21.33 -3.79 10.45
N THR A 432 21.35 -3.33 11.70
CA THR A 432 20.21 -3.48 12.62
C THR A 432 18.96 -2.77 12.13
N ALA A 433 19.07 -1.59 11.52
CA ALA A 433 17.92 -0.88 10.94
C ALA A 433 17.25 -1.70 9.82
N PHE A 434 18.02 -2.21 8.86
CA PHE A 434 17.48 -3.06 7.80
C PHE A 434 16.86 -4.36 8.36
N GLU A 435 17.51 -5.01 9.33
CA GLU A 435 16.95 -6.20 9.98
C GLU A 435 15.64 -5.91 10.71
N ASN A 436 15.53 -4.77 11.40
CA ASN A 436 14.30 -4.35 12.07
C ASN A 436 13.17 -4.11 11.07
N ILE A 437 13.45 -3.41 9.97
CA ILE A 437 12.45 -3.17 8.91
C ILE A 437 12.00 -4.49 8.30
N ALA A 438 12.92 -5.40 7.98
CA ALA A 438 12.57 -6.73 7.45
C ALA A 438 11.69 -7.52 8.42
N ASN A 439 11.99 -7.48 9.72
CA ASN A 439 11.16 -8.14 10.73
C ASN A 439 9.77 -7.51 10.86
N GLN A 440 9.65 -6.18 10.78
CA GLN A 440 8.34 -5.52 10.81
C GLN A 440 7.50 -5.88 9.58
N LEU A 441 8.09 -5.84 8.38
CA LEU A 441 7.40 -6.17 7.13
C LEU A 441 6.97 -7.63 7.09
N SER A 442 7.82 -8.54 7.55
CA SER A 442 7.50 -9.98 7.56
C SER A 442 6.51 -10.39 8.65
N GLN A 443 6.45 -9.70 9.80
CA GLN A 443 5.45 -9.99 10.85
C GLN A 443 4.02 -9.65 10.42
N LEU A 444 3.83 -8.64 9.58
CA LEU A 444 2.52 -8.32 9.00
C LEU A 444 1.94 -9.47 8.17
N HIS A 445 2.77 -10.46 7.81
CA HIS A 445 2.44 -11.58 6.90
C HIS A 445 2.55 -12.95 7.59
N ILE A 446 2.93 -13.00 8.87
CA ILE A 446 2.95 -14.22 9.69
C ILE A 446 1.92 -14.04 10.81
N VAL A 447 0.65 -14.21 10.47
CA VAL A 447 -0.35 -14.65 11.45
C VAL A 447 -0.86 -16.00 10.94
N LYS A 448 -1.29 -16.88 11.85
CA LYS A 448 -1.42 -18.31 11.63
C LYS A 448 -2.80 -18.78 12.03
#